data_AF-A0A2N2BZX4-F1
#
_entry.id   AF-A0A2N2BZX4-F1
#
_cell.length_a   1.000
_cell.length_b   1.000
_cell.length_c   1.000
_cell.angle_alpha   90.00
_cell.angle_beta   90.00
_cell.angle_gamma   90.00
#
_symmetry.space_group_name_H-M   'P 1'
#
loop_
_entity.id
_entity.type
_entity.pdbx_description
1 polymer ?
#
loop_
_entity_poly.entity_id
_entity_poly.type
_entity_poly.pdbx_seq_one_letter_code
_entity_poly.pdbx_strand_id
1 'polypeptide(L)'
;MNRRKRVRRLMILTMLLAMSIVFHMLEPSLPLPIPGVKLGLANVLGLIALYMFGWREMLSINFGRVLIASLLRGIIFGTGFWLSLSGVALSSLTVIILKKFTPLSAVGLSVASATFHNVGQILAIIVIWSSIMMVYWLPVMIW
;
A
#
# COMPACT_ATOMS: atom_id res chain seq x y z
N MET A 1 21.24 -18.63 11.38
CA MET A 1 21.14 -18.28 9.94
C MET A 1 22.51 -17.85 9.43
N ASN A 2 23.04 -18.49 8.39
CA ASN A 2 24.39 -18.24 7.85
C ASN A 2 24.54 -16.80 7.31
N ARG A 3 25.72 -16.16 7.46
CA ARG A 3 25.96 -14.74 7.11
C ARG A 3 25.53 -14.41 5.68
N ARG A 4 25.86 -15.30 4.73
CA ARG A 4 25.49 -15.19 3.30
C ARG A 4 23.97 -15.17 3.08
N LYS A 5 23.22 -15.98 3.82
CA LYS A 5 21.73 -16.01 3.74
C LYS A 5 21.12 -14.72 4.28
N ARG A 6 21.69 -14.15 5.36
CA ARG A 6 21.23 -12.87 5.93
C ARG A 6 21.41 -11.72 4.95
N VAL A 7 22.59 -11.61 4.34
CA VAL A 7 22.88 -10.57 3.35
C VAL A 7 21.95 -10.70 2.14
N ARG A 8 21.78 -11.91 1.59
CA ARG A 8 20.86 -12.15 0.47
C ARG A 8 19.42 -11.73 0.79
N ARG A 9 18.92 -12.06 1.98
CA ARG A 9 17.58 -11.65 2.43
C ARG A 9 17.45 -10.13 2.47
N LEU A 10 18.43 -9.44 3.05
CA LEU A 10 18.43 -7.97 3.10
C LEU A 10 18.43 -7.34 1.71
N MET A 11 19.24 -7.88 0.79
CA MET A 11 19.27 -7.41 -0.60
C MET A 11 17.92 -7.54 -1.30
N ILE A 12 17.22 -8.66 -1.13
CA ILE A 12 15.90 -8.85 -1.73
C ILE A 12 14.88 -7.87 -1.14
N LEU A 13 14.86 -7.71 0.19
CA LEU A 13 13.93 -6.79 0.86
C LEU A 13 14.17 -5.33 0.46
N THR A 14 15.43 -4.91 0.35
CA THR A 14 15.79 -3.56 -0.09
C THR A 14 15.45 -3.33 -1.56
N MET A 15 15.65 -4.31 -2.44
CA MET A 15 15.18 -4.25 -3.83
C MET A 15 13.66 -4.13 -3.93
N LEU A 16 12.90 -4.94 -3.17
CA LEU A 16 11.44 -4.87 -3.13
C LEU A 16 10.96 -3.51 -2.64
N LEU A 17 11.60 -2.97 -1.60
CA LEU A 17 11.28 -1.63 -1.10
C LEU A 17 11.57 -0.55 -2.15
N ALA A 18 12.73 -0.59 -2.80
CA ALA A 18 13.11 0.35 -3.85
C ALA A 18 12.11 0.33 -5.02
N MET A 19 11.74 -0.86 -5.51
CA MET A 19 10.72 -1.01 -6.54
C MET A 19 9.36 -0.45 -6.06
N SER A 20 9.01 -0.65 -4.79
CA SER A 20 7.73 -0.18 -4.23
C SER A 20 7.66 1.34 -4.14
N ILE A 21 8.79 1.99 -3.85
CA ILE A 21 8.92 3.45 -3.90
C ILE A 21 8.76 3.95 -5.33
N VAL A 22 9.47 3.35 -6.29
CA VAL A 22 9.39 3.74 -7.71
C VAL A 22 7.96 3.61 -8.24
N PHE A 23 7.30 2.47 -8.02
CA PHE A 23 5.91 2.29 -8.44
C PHE A 23 4.96 3.27 -7.75
N HIS A 24 5.14 3.51 -6.46
CA HIS A 24 4.31 4.49 -5.75
C HIS A 24 4.51 5.94 -6.23
N MET A 25 5.67 6.25 -6.81
CA MET A 25 5.95 7.57 -7.40
C MET A 25 5.45 7.70 -8.84
N LEU A 26 5.53 6.63 -9.63
CA LEU A 26 5.14 6.64 -11.04
C LEU A 26 3.64 6.39 -11.26
N GLU A 27 2.97 5.68 -10.37
CA GLU A 27 1.57 5.32 -10.53
C GLU A 27 0.62 6.51 -10.74
N PRO A 28 0.78 7.67 -10.07
CA PRO A 28 -0.02 8.87 -10.36
C PRO A 28 0.22 9.48 -11.75
N SER A 29 1.32 9.14 -12.43
CA SER A 29 1.63 9.64 -13.78
C SER A 29 1.07 8.76 -14.90
N LEU A 30 0.49 7.60 -14.56
CA LEU A 30 -0.15 6.73 -15.54
C LEU A 30 -1.45 7.37 -16.02
N PRO A 31 -1.70 7.44 -17.34
CA PRO A 31 -2.96 7.95 -17.88
C PRO A 31 -4.08 6.97 -17.58
N LEU A 32 -4.80 7.20 -16.49
CA LEU A 32 -5.98 6.43 -16.10
C LEU A 32 -7.25 7.21 -16.46
N PRO A 33 -8.32 6.52 -16.91
CA PRO A 33 -9.56 7.17 -17.32
C PRO A 33 -10.26 7.90 -16.17
N ILE A 34 -9.97 7.51 -14.92
CA ILE A 34 -10.57 8.09 -13.73
C ILE A 34 -9.46 8.77 -12.90
N PRO A 35 -9.50 10.11 -12.75
CA PRO A 35 -8.51 10.84 -11.97
C PRO A 35 -8.58 10.44 -10.50
N GLY A 36 -7.42 10.16 -9.89
CA GLY A 36 -7.31 9.76 -8.49
C GLY A 36 -7.38 8.26 -8.22
N VAL A 37 -7.79 7.44 -9.19
CA VAL A 37 -7.70 5.98 -9.08
C VAL A 37 -6.25 5.55 -9.24
N LYS A 38 -5.82 4.57 -8.44
CA LYS A 38 -4.47 3.97 -8.50
C LYS A 38 -4.61 2.47 -8.71
N LEU A 39 -3.71 1.90 -9.52
CA LEU A 39 -3.72 0.47 -9.84
C LEU A 39 -3.34 -0.43 -8.66
N GLY A 40 -2.69 0.13 -7.63
CA GLY A 40 -2.15 -0.62 -6.51
C GLY A 40 -0.85 -1.36 -6.84
N LEU A 41 -0.08 -0.93 -7.85
CA LEU A 41 1.19 -1.57 -8.25
C LEU A 41 2.16 -1.67 -7.08
N ALA A 42 2.21 -0.63 -6.25
CA ALA A 42 3.04 -0.63 -5.06
C ALA A 42 2.58 -1.70 -4.04
N ASN A 43 1.28 -1.95 -3.90
CA ASN A 43 0.71 -2.93 -2.96
C ASN A 43 1.12 -4.36 -3.30
N VAL A 44 1.27 -4.69 -4.60
CA VAL A 44 1.69 -6.02 -5.06
C VAL A 44 3.05 -6.41 -4.48
N LEU A 45 3.99 -5.47 -4.40
CA LEU A 45 5.33 -5.72 -3.83
C LEU A 45 5.27 -6.02 -2.32
N GLY A 46 4.31 -5.43 -1.60
CA GLY A 46 4.01 -5.79 -0.22
C GLY A 46 3.51 -7.23 -0.11
N LEU A 47 2.60 -7.64 -0.99
CA LEU A 47 2.11 -9.03 -1.03
C LEU A 47 3.21 -10.03 -1.41
N ILE A 48 4.07 -9.70 -2.38
CA ILE A 48 5.24 -10.53 -2.69
C ILE A 48 6.10 -10.73 -1.43
N ALA A 49 6.35 -9.66 -0.67
CA ALA A 49 7.08 -9.76 0.59
C ALA A 49 6.35 -10.59 1.66
N LEU A 50 5.02 -10.50 1.74
CA LEU A 50 4.21 -11.34 2.62
C LEU A 50 4.42 -12.82 2.32
N TYR A 51 4.36 -13.21 1.05
CA TYR A 51 4.51 -14.61 0.63
C TYR A 51 5.95 -15.11 0.73
N MET A 52 6.96 -14.25 0.54
CA MET A 52 8.37 -14.64 0.59
C MET A 52 8.97 -14.64 2.01
N PHE A 53 8.58 -13.68 2.84
CA PHE A 53 9.25 -13.42 4.12
C PHE A 53 8.30 -13.32 5.31
N GLY A 54 7.02 -13.00 5.08
CA GLY A 54 6.00 -12.90 6.10
C GLY A 54 5.46 -11.49 6.30
N TRP A 55 4.53 -11.37 7.24
CA TRP A 55 3.76 -10.13 7.43
C TRP A 55 4.60 -8.97 7.98
N ARG A 56 5.66 -9.24 8.74
CA ARG A 56 6.53 -8.21 9.32
C ARG A 56 7.29 -7.44 8.24
N GLU A 57 7.75 -8.16 7.23
CA GLU A 57 8.48 -7.63 6.08
C GLU A 57 7.54 -6.92 5.11
N MET A 58 6.34 -7.45 4.90
CA MET A 58 5.27 -6.75 4.19
C MET A 58 5.00 -5.38 4.81
N LEU A 59 4.82 -5.30 6.13
CA LEU A 59 4.61 -4.03 6.82
C LEU A 59 5.79 -3.09 6.62
N SER A 60 7.02 -3.60 6.76
CA SER A 60 8.22 -2.80 6.58
C SER A 60 8.31 -2.20 5.16
N ILE A 61 7.93 -2.97 4.13
CA ILE A 61 7.90 -2.50 2.75
C ILE A 61 6.76 -1.50 2.52
N ASN A 62 5.53 -1.81 2.95
CA ASN A 62 4.37 -0.95 2.74
C ASN A 62 4.48 0.38 3.47
N PHE A 63 4.90 0.40 4.73
CA PHE A 63 5.10 1.65 5.49
C PHE A 63 6.36 2.39 5.04
N GLY A 64 7.45 1.66 4.80
CA GLY A 64 8.70 2.24 4.32
C GLY A 64 8.51 2.98 3.00
N ARG A 65 7.76 2.41 2.05
CA ARG A 65 7.52 3.10 0.76
C ARG A 65 6.72 4.40 0.92
N VAL A 66 5.75 4.47 1.84
CA VAL A 66 4.97 5.69 2.05
C VAL A 66 5.84 6.76 2.67
N LEU A 67 6.62 6.42 3.69
CA LEU A 67 7.54 7.36 4.35
C LEU A 67 8.57 7.89 3.36
N ILE A 68 9.32 6.99 2.70
CA ILE A 68 10.41 7.37 1.81
C ILE A 68 9.89 8.12 0.58
N ALA A 69 8.82 7.63 -0.08
CA ALA A 69 8.30 8.32 -1.26
C ALA A 69 7.69 9.69 -0.93
N SER A 70 7.12 9.87 0.28
CA SER A 70 6.61 11.17 0.72
C SER A 70 7.73 12.14 1.05
N LEU A 71 8.83 11.67 1.64
CA LEU A 71 10.05 12.43 1.83
C LEU A 71 10.65 12.87 0.48
N LEU A 72 10.81 11.94 -0.46
CA LEU A 72 11.38 12.23 -1.79
C LEU A 72 10.56 13.24 -2.59
N ARG A 73 9.24 13.27 -2.40
CA ARG A 73 8.34 14.25 -3.06
C ARG A 73 8.18 15.56 -2.28
N GLY A 74 8.74 15.67 -1.07
CA GLY A 74 8.56 16.86 -0.22
C GLY A 74 7.13 17.06 0.30
N ILE A 75 6.32 16.00 0.37
CA ILE A 75 4.91 16.04 0.80
C ILE A 75 4.67 15.36 2.15
N ILE A 76 5.73 15.11 2.92
CA ILE A 76 5.61 14.49 4.25
C ILE A 76 4.68 15.33 5.14
N PHE A 77 3.80 14.66 5.89
CA PHE A 77 2.73 15.26 6.69
C PHE A 77 1.67 16.07 5.92
N GLY A 78 1.77 16.17 4.59
CA GLY A 78 0.70 16.70 3.75
C GLY A 78 -0.47 15.73 3.58
N THR A 79 -1.52 16.16 2.88
CA THR A 79 -2.73 15.36 2.63
C THR A 79 -2.40 14.02 1.97
N GLY A 80 -1.58 14.02 0.92
CA GLY A 80 -1.17 12.81 0.19
C GLY A 80 -0.44 11.78 1.06
N PHE A 81 0.33 12.24 2.06
CA PHE A 81 0.97 11.37 3.05
C PHE A 81 -0.07 10.67 3.92
N TRP A 82 -1.00 11.42 4.52
CA TRP A 82 -2.05 10.86 5.37
C TRP A 82 -2.98 9.91 4.63
N LEU A 83 -3.37 10.24 3.40
CA LEU A 83 -4.14 9.34 2.54
C LEU A 83 -3.40 8.01 2.34
N SER A 84 -2.13 8.09 1.92
CA SER A 84 -1.32 6.90 1.66
C SER A 84 -1.07 6.07 2.91
N LEU A 85 -0.83 6.73 4.06
CA LEU A 85 -0.57 6.08 5.33
C LEU A 85 -1.79 5.32 5.84
N SER A 86 -2.96 5.98 5.87
CA SER A 86 -4.22 5.36 6.31
C SER A 86 -4.64 4.22 5.39
N GLY A 87 -4.48 4.40 4.06
CA GLY A 87 -4.68 3.32 3.09
C GLY A 87 -3.76 2.13 3.34
N VAL A 88 -2.46 2.36 3.54
CA VAL A 88 -1.49 1.29 3.86
C VAL A 88 -1.82 0.60 5.17
N ALA A 89 -2.17 1.34 6.22
CA ALA A 89 -2.50 0.79 7.53
C ALA A 89 -3.71 -0.14 7.44
N LEU A 90 -4.81 0.33 6.86
CA LEU A 90 -6.04 -0.45 6.75
C LEU A 90 -5.86 -1.66 5.84
N SER A 91 -5.29 -1.48 4.64
CA SER A 91 -5.04 -2.59 3.70
C SER A 91 -4.11 -3.66 4.26
N SER A 92 -3.04 -3.27 4.96
CA SER A 92 -2.10 -4.23 5.54
C SER A 92 -2.74 -5.00 6.69
N LEU A 93 -3.55 -4.34 7.53
CA LEU A 93 -4.30 -5.01 8.59
C LEU A 93 -5.29 -6.02 8.02
N THR A 94 -6.07 -5.62 7.00
CA THR A 94 -7.00 -6.50 6.32
C THR A 94 -6.30 -7.74 5.76
N VAL A 95 -5.17 -7.58 5.07
CA VAL A 95 -4.41 -8.71 4.52
C VAL A 95 -3.92 -9.66 5.61
N ILE A 96 -3.43 -9.14 6.75
CA ILE A 96 -2.98 -9.97 7.88
C ILE A 96 -4.14 -10.79 8.45
N ILE A 97 -5.29 -10.16 8.65
CA ILE A 97 -6.50 -10.82 9.18
C ILE A 97 -7.00 -11.86 8.18
N LEU A 98 -7.24 -11.47 6.94
CA LEU A 98 -7.78 -12.36 5.92
C LEU A 98 -6.85 -13.55 5.65
N LYS A 99 -5.53 -13.34 5.59
CA LYS A 99 -4.58 -14.43 5.40
C LYS A 99 -4.63 -15.47 6.52
N LYS A 100 -4.99 -15.05 7.75
CA LYS A 100 -5.10 -15.93 8.92
C LYS A 100 -6.43 -16.68 8.97
N PHE A 101 -7.53 -16.03 8.60
CA PHE A 101 -8.88 -16.56 8.83
C PHE A 101 -9.59 -17.08 7.57
N THR A 102 -9.02 -16.89 6.38
CA THR A 102 -9.67 -17.28 5.12
C THR A 102 -8.70 -17.99 4.18
N PRO A 103 -9.17 -18.93 3.35
CA PRO A 103 -8.37 -19.61 2.33
C PRO A 103 -8.22 -18.79 1.05
N LEU A 104 -8.23 -17.45 1.14
CA LEU A 104 -8.15 -16.59 -0.05
C LEU A 104 -6.84 -16.82 -0.83
N SER A 105 -6.97 -16.85 -2.16
CA SER A 105 -5.83 -16.89 -3.07
C SER A 105 -5.01 -15.58 -2.99
N ALA A 106 -3.82 -15.59 -3.57
CA ALA A 106 -3.00 -14.37 -3.67
C ALA A 106 -3.75 -13.24 -4.41
N VAL A 107 -4.55 -13.60 -5.41
CA VAL A 107 -5.41 -12.66 -6.15
C VAL A 107 -6.50 -12.11 -5.24
N GLY A 108 -7.19 -12.96 -4.47
CA GLY A 108 -8.24 -12.52 -3.54
C GLY A 108 -7.72 -11.56 -2.46
N LEU A 109 -6.53 -11.85 -1.90
CA LEU A 109 -5.86 -10.95 -0.96
C LEU A 109 -5.42 -9.64 -1.62
N SER A 110 -5.04 -9.66 -2.89
CA SER A 110 -4.70 -8.45 -3.65
C SER A 110 -5.90 -7.55 -3.87
N VAL A 111 -7.03 -8.12 -4.28
CA VAL A 111 -8.29 -7.38 -4.45
C VAL A 111 -8.72 -6.79 -3.11
N ALA A 112 -8.77 -7.60 -2.04
CA ALA A 112 -9.11 -7.10 -0.71
C ALA A 112 -8.14 -6.00 -0.23
N SER A 113 -6.84 -6.17 -0.47
CA SER A 113 -5.83 -5.15 -0.15
C SER A 113 -6.12 -3.83 -0.88
N ALA A 114 -6.40 -3.88 -2.18
CA ALA A 114 -6.72 -2.69 -2.98
C ALA A 114 -7.99 -2.00 -2.50
N THR A 115 -9.08 -2.76 -2.27
CA THR A 115 -10.35 -2.21 -1.77
C THR A 115 -10.16 -1.49 -0.44
N PHE A 116 -9.55 -2.16 0.55
CA PHE A 116 -9.34 -1.57 1.87
C PHE A 116 -8.29 -0.46 1.89
N HIS A 117 -7.39 -0.42 0.90
CA HIS A 117 -6.50 0.72 0.72
C HIS A 117 -7.29 1.98 0.35
N ASN A 118 -8.22 1.87 -0.59
CA ASN A 118 -9.07 2.98 -1.02
C ASN A 118 -10.04 3.39 0.09
N VAL A 119 -10.59 2.44 0.85
CA VAL A 119 -11.37 2.73 2.07
C VAL A 119 -10.54 3.54 3.07
N GLY A 120 -9.29 3.15 3.34
CA GLY A 120 -8.43 3.87 4.27
C GLY A 120 -8.10 5.30 3.80
N GLN A 121 -7.92 5.52 2.49
CA GLN A 121 -7.76 6.85 1.91
C GLN A 121 -9.01 7.71 2.10
N ILE A 122 -10.19 7.15 1.83
CA ILE A 122 -11.45 7.88 1.97
C ILE A 122 -11.74 8.21 3.44
N LEU A 123 -11.48 7.30 4.38
CA LEU A 123 -11.59 7.61 5.80
C LEU A 123 -10.67 8.77 6.20
N ALA A 124 -9.44 8.80 5.69
CA ALA A 124 -8.53 9.90 5.94
C ALA A 124 -9.02 11.22 5.33
N ILE A 125 -9.52 11.24 4.08
CA ILE A 125 -10.00 12.49 3.47
C ILE A 125 -11.24 13.04 4.19
N ILE A 126 -12.15 12.17 4.65
CA ILE A 126 -13.33 12.58 5.44
C ILE A 126 -12.90 13.33 6.70
N VAL A 127 -11.88 12.81 7.41
CA VAL A 127 -11.35 13.44 8.62
C VAL A 127 -10.66 14.77 8.30
N ILE A 128 -9.79 14.80 7.28
CA ILE A 128 -9.02 16.02 6.92
C ILE A 128 -9.97 17.13 6.44
N TRP A 129 -10.99 16.80 5.64
CA TRP A 129 -11.90 17.78 5.05
C TRP A 129 -13.16 18.01 5.89
N SER A 130 -13.32 17.29 7.00
CA SER A 130 -14.50 17.35 7.88
C SER A 130 -15.83 17.20 7.13
N SER A 131 -15.84 16.37 6.07
CA SER A 131 -16.99 16.23 5.18
C SER A 131 -17.26 14.77 4.87
N ILE A 132 -18.40 14.27 5.37
CA ILE A 132 -18.88 12.91 5.12
C ILE A 132 -19.24 12.67 3.65
N MET A 133 -19.49 13.74 2.88
CA MET A 133 -19.83 13.66 1.46
C MET A 133 -18.70 13.03 0.62
N MET A 134 -17.47 13.00 1.14
CA MET A 134 -16.36 12.31 0.51
C MET A 134 -16.56 10.79 0.43
N VAL A 135 -17.48 10.20 1.20
CA VAL A 135 -17.88 8.78 1.05
C VAL A 135 -18.37 8.48 -0.37
N TYR A 136 -18.97 9.44 -1.08
CA TYR A 136 -19.45 9.24 -2.45
C TYR A 136 -18.33 8.98 -3.47
N TRP A 137 -17.06 9.19 -3.11
CA TRP A 137 -15.91 8.81 -3.93
C TRP A 137 -15.56 7.31 -3.83
N LEU A 138 -16.01 6.59 -2.81
CA LEU A 138 -15.73 5.14 -2.64
C LEU A 138 -16.13 4.29 -3.85
N PRO A 139 -17.36 4.40 -4.40
CA PRO A 139 -17.77 3.62 -5.56
C PRO A 139 -16.89 3.87 -6.78
N VAL A 140 -16.40 5.11 -6.96
CA VAL A 140 -15.53 5.50 -8.06
C VAL A 140 -14.13 4.90 -7.90
N MET A 141 -13.64 4.79 -6.67
CA MET A 141 -12.31 4.22 -6.40
C MET A 141 -12.29 2.69 -6.34
N ILE A 142 -13.42 2.02 -6.13
CA ILE A 142 -13.52 0.55 -6.00
C ILE A 142 -13.96 -0.12 -7.32
N TRP A 143 -14.20 0.67 -8.38
CA TRP A 143 -14.63 0.18 -9.68
C TRP A 143 -13.64 -0.80 -10.32
#